data_AF-A0A937SVK9-F1
#
_entry.id   AF-A0A937SVK9-F1
#
_cell.length_a   1.000
_cell.length_b   1.000
_cell.length_c   1.000
_cell.angle_alpha   90.00
_cell.angle_beta   90.00
_cell.angle_gamma   90.00
#
_symmetry.space_group_name_H-M   'P 1'
#
loop_
_entity.id
_entity.type
_entity.pdbx_description
1 polymer ?
#
loop_
_entity_poly.entity_id
_entity_poly.type
_entity_poly.pdbx_seq_one_letter_code
_entity_poly.pdbx_strand_id
1 'polypeptide(L)'
;MDRNMKILLFCLSACLIIAGCIDLKQPKNKIQYYTLEYTAPSITGLKPLPVTLKIERFSVAPAYNTNRIIYGRQSFKRDEYFYYKWRSNPADLVT
;
A
#
# COMPACT_ATOMS: atom_id res chain seq x y z
N MET A 1 -6.12 -49.87 30.57
CA MET A 1 -5.80 -48.46 30.25
C MET A 1 -5.48 -47.75 31.55
N ASP A 2 -4.19 -47.63 31.84
CA ASP A 2 -3.69 -47.26 33.16
C ASP A 2 -4.10 -45.83 33.53
N ARG A 3 -4.30 -45.58 34.83
CA ARG A 3 -4.71 -44.28 35.37
C ARG A 3 -3.81 -43.14 34.87
N ASN A 4 -2.51 -43.41 34.74
CA ASN A 4 -1.52 -42.46 34.25
C ASN A 4 -1.70 -42.15 32.75
N MET A 5 -2.15 -43.12 31.94
CA MET A 5 -2.43 -42.94 30.52
C MET A 5 -3.69 -42.09 30.28
N LYS A 6 -4.70 -42.22 31.15
CA LYS A 6 -5.90 -41.35 31.11
C LYS A 6 -5.58 -39.90 31.49
N ILE A 7 -4.72 -39.70 32.49
CA ILE A 7 -4.26 -38.38 32.92
C ILE A 7 -3.47 -37.70 31.80
N LEU A 8 -2.56 -38.43 31.14
CA LEU A 8 -1.77 -37.91 30.03
C LEU A 8 -2.67 -37.44 28.86
N LEU A 9 -3.66 -38.24 28.48
CA LEU A 9 -4.61 -37.92 27.40
C LEU A 9 -5.47 -36.70 27.75
N PHE A 10 -5.92 -36.59 29.01
CA PHE A 10 -6.68 -35.43 29.47
C PHE A 10 -5.84 -34.15 29.42
N CYS A 11 -4.59 -34.18 29.91
CA CYS A 11 -3.67 -33.05 29.83
C CYS A 11 -3.39 -32.62 28.38
N LEU A 12 -3.16 -33.58 27.47
CA LEU A 12 -2.91 -33.30 26.05
C LEU A 12 -4.12 -32.62 25.39
N SER A 13 -5.33 -33.12 25.66
CA SER A 13 -6.57 -32.50 25.15
C SER A 13 -6.76 -31.08 25.68
N ALA A 14 -6.45 -30.85 26.97
CA ALA A 14 -6.56 -29.54 27.57
C ALA A 14 -5.57 -28.55 26.91
N CYS A 15 -4.31 -28.95 26.71
CA CYS A 15 -3.32 -28.10 26.05
C CYS A 15 -3.72 -27.72 24.61
N LEU A 16 -4.31 -28.64 23.84
CA LEU A 16 -4.78 -28.36 22.48
C LEU A 16 -5.93 -27.35 22.45
N ILE A 17 -6.87 -27.43 23.40
CA ILE A 17 -7.98 -26.48 23.51
C ILE A 17 -7.47 -25.10 23.90
N ILE A 18 -6.51 -25.01 24.83
CA ILE A 18 -5.95 -23.74 25.30
C ILE A 18 -5.10 -23.07 24.20
N ALA A 19 -4.38 -23.85 23.37
CA ALA A 19 -3.60 -23.32 22.26
C ALA A 19 -4.46 -22.63 21.17
N GLY A 20 -5.70 -23.09 20.97
CA GLY A 20 -6.66 -22.46 20.04
C GLY A 20 -7.24 -21.14 20.53
N CYS A 21 -7.18 -20.86 21.84
CA CYS A 21 -7.60 -19.58 22.42
C CYS A 21 -6.52 -18.50 22.37
N ILE A 22 -5.30 -18.82 21.95
CA ILE A 22 -4.24 -17.84 21.76
C ILE A 22 -4.47 -17.15 20.42
N ASP A 23 -4.90 -15.89 20.48
CA ASP A 23 -5.06 -15.01 19.31
C ASP A 23 -3.67 -14.66 18.75
N LEU A 24 -3.09 -15.60 18.01
CA LEU A 24 -1.85 -15.48 17.24
C LEU A 24 -2.09 -14.53 16.06
N LYS A 25 -2.31 -13.24 16.34
CA LYS A 25 -2.41 -12.22 15.30
C LYS A 25 -1.09 -12.14 14.56
N GLN A 26 -1.06 -12.60 13.32
CA GLN A 26 0.02 -12.25 12.41
C GLN A 26 0.03 -10.71 12.27
N PRO A 27 1.20 -10.05 12.38
CA PRO A 27 1.27 -8.62 12.20
C PRO A 27 0.70 -8.26 10.83
N LYS A 28 -0.35 -7.44 10.81
CA LYS A 28 -0.95 -7.00 9.55
C LYS A 28 0.12 -6.25 8.75
N ASN A 29 0.31 -6.65 7.50
CA ASN A 29 1.24 -5.95 6.61
C ASN A 29 0.82 -4.48 6.50
N LYS A 30 1.71 -3.58 6.94
CA LYS A 30 1.47 -2.14 6.98
C LYS A 30 1.60 -1.58 5.58
N ILE A 31 0.55 -0.93 5.09
CA ILE A 31 0.58 -0.18 3.83
C ILE A 31 1.22 1.18 4.08
N GLN A 32 2.23 1.52 3.29
CA GLN A 32 2.88 2.82 3.28
C GLN A 32 2.36 3.63 2.09
N TYR A 33 2.03 4.89 2.36
CA TYR A 33 1.50 5.82 1.36
C TYR A 33 2.54 6.89 1.02
N TYR A 34 2.69 7.18 -0.27
CA TYR A 34 3.66 8.12 -0.81
C TYR A 34 2.97 9.23 -1.57
N THR A 35 3.56 10.42 -1.54
CA THR A 35 3.19 11.56 -2.37
C THR A 35 4.45 12.16 -2.96
N LEU A 36 4.31 12.92 -4.04
CA LEU A 36 5.43 13.69 -4.58
C LEU A 36 5.68 14.89 -3.66
N GLU A 37 6.95 15.11 -3.35
CA GLU A 37 7.43 16.30 -2.65
C GLU A 37 8.36 17.04 -3.60
N TYR A 38 7.96 18.23 -4.03
CA TYR A 38 8.78 19.12 -4.85
C TYR A 38 8.58 20.55 -4.40
N THR A 39 9.65 21.32 -4.41
CA THR A 39 9.59 22.76 -4.16
C THR A 39 9.13 23.47 -5.43
N ALA A 40 8.28 24.48 -5.26
CA ALA A 40 7.91 25.33 -6.39
C ALA A 40 9.18 26.05 -6.91
N PRO A 41 9.42 26.06 -8.23
CA PRO A 41 10.57 26.76 -8.79
C PRO A 41 10.43 28.27 -8.58
N SER A 42 11.54 28.94 -8.28
CA SER A 42 11.58 30.41 -8.26
C SER A 42 11.56 30.92 -9.70
N ILE A 43 10.57 31.72 -10.05
CA ILE A 43 10.44 32.35 -11.36
C ILE A 43 10.89 33.80 -11.24
N THR A 44 11.99 34.17 -11.91
CA THR A 44 12.51 35.55 -11.94
C THR A 44 12.72 36.03 -13.37
N GLY A 45 12.63 37.34 -13.60
CA GLY A 45 12.91 37.95 -14.91
C GLY A 45 11.86 37.76 -16.00
N LEU A 46 10.72 37.12 -15.71
CA LEU A 46 9.61 36.99 -16.67
C LEU A 46 8.65 38.19 -16.56
N LYS A 47 8.29 38.77 -17.72
CA LYS A 47 7.23 39.77 -17.81
C LYS A 47 5.86 39.09 -17.75
N PRO A 48 4.95 39.47 -16.84
CA PRO A 48 3.60 38.93 -16.81
C PRO A 48 2.83 39.23 -18.10
N LEU A 49 2.08 38.24 -18.58
CA LEU A 49 1.18 38.39 -19.72
C LEU A 49 -0.25 38.68 -19.23
N PRO A 50 -1.01 39.58 -19.87
CA PRO A 50 -2.38 39.90 -19.49
C PRO A 50 -3.36 38.83 -20.00
N VAL A 51 -3.12 37.57 -19.65
CA VAL A 51 -3.90 36.41 -20.08
C VAL A 51 -4.24 35.53 -18.89
N THR A 52 -5.33 34.79 -18.99
CA THR A 52 -5.70 33.78 -18.00
C THR A 52 -5.29 32.40 -18.50
N LEU A 53 -4.56 31.67 -17.66
CA LEU A 53 -4.26 30.26 -17.89
C LEU A 53 -5.26 29.41 -17.13
N LYS A 54 -6.03 28.60 -17.85
CA LYS A 54 -6.85 27.55 -17.27
C LYS A 54 -6.08 26.23 -17.40
N ILE A 55 -5.76 25.62 -16.27
CA ILE A 55 -5.16 24.29 -16.23
C ILE A 55 -6.30 23.29 -16.06
N GLU A 56 -6.49 22.44 -17.06
CA GLU A 56 -7.44 21.32 -16.97
C GLU A 56 -6.85 20.16 -16.17
N ARG A 57 -7.72 19.28 -15.66
CA ARG A 57 -7.26 18.08 -14.97
C ARG A 57 -6.46 17.19 -15.91
N PHE A 58 -5.33 16.70 -15.42
CA PHE A 58 -4.55 15.71 -16.14
C PHE A 58 -5.34 14.41 -16.29
N SER A 59 -5.12 13.73 -17.41
CA SER A 59 -5.66 12.40 -17.65
C SER A 59 -4.57 11.35 -17.47
N VAL A 60 -4.97 10.14 -17.07
CA VAL A 60 -4.06 9.02 -16.83
C VAL A 60 -4.49 7.83 -17.68
N ALA A 61 -3.52 7.13 -18.27
CA ALA A 61 -3.83 5.91 -19.02
C ALA A 61 -4.44 4.85 -18.10
N PRO A 62 -5.39 4.02 -18.58
CA PRO A 62 -6.12 3.07 -17.72
C PRO A 62 -5.23 2.16 -16.87
N ALA A 63 -4.07 1.74 -17.40
CA ALA A 63 -3.11 0.89 -16.69
C ALA A 63 -2.50 1.55 -15.43
N TYR A 64 -2.53 2.89 -15.33
CA TYR A 64 -2.00 3.65 -14.20
C TYR A 64 -3.08 4.39 -13.42
N ASN A 65 -4.37 4.20 -13.77
CA ASN A 65 -5.50 4.82 -13.09
C ASN A 65 -5.83 4.10 -11.77
N THR A 66 -4.87 4.08 -10.85
CA THR A 66 -4.94 3.38 -9.57
C THR A 66 -3.98 4.01 -8.57
N ASN A 67 -4.24 3.82 -7.28
CA ASN A 67 -3.32 4.25 -6.22
C ASN A 67 -2.15 3.28 -6.04
N ARG A 68 -2.05 2.20 -6.82
CA ARG A 68 -0.88 1.30 -6.78
C ARG A 68 0.29 1.91 -7.53
N ILE A 69 1.49 1.73 -6.99
CA ILE A 69 2.71 2.12 -7.68
C ILE A 69 3.05 1.02 -8.68
N ILE A 70 2.87 1.31 -9.96
CA ILE A 70 3.16 0.42 -11.10
C ILE A 70 4.61 0.64 -11.55
N TYR A 71 5.37 -0.43 -11.76
CA TYR A 71 6.74 -0.38 -12.27
C TYR A 71 6.96 -1.41 -13.38
N GLY A 72 7.97 -1.22 -14.23
CA GLY A 72 8.31 -2.14 -15.32
C GLY A 72 9.77 -2.58 -15.23
N ARG A 73 10.01 -3.88 -15.03
CA ARG A 73 11.38 -4.47 -15.03
C ARG A 73 11.82 -5.02 -16.38
N GLN A 74 10.86 -5.31 -17.25
CA GLN A 74 11.08 -5.89 -18.58
C GLN A 74 10.20 -5.17 -19.59
N SER A 75 10.59 -5.20 -20.86
CA SER A 75 9.76 -4.71 -21.96
C SER A 75 8.36 -5.33 -21.87
N PHE A 76 7.34 -4.49 -22.00
CA PHE A 76 5.91 -4.86 -21.98
C PHE A 76 5.37 -5.50 -20.68
N LYS A 77 6.18 -5.66 -19.63
CA LYS A 77 5.68 -6.12 -18.32
C LYS A 77 5.48 -4.96 -17.37
N ARG A 78 4.40 -5.05 -16.59
CA ARG A 78 4.06 -4.12 -15.51
C ARG A 78 3.75 -4.94 -14.27
N ASP A 79 4.45 -4.62 -13.20
CA ASP A 79 4.24 -5.16 -11.86
C ASP A 79 3.78 -4.02 -10.94
N GLU A 80 3.29 -4.37 -9.75
CA GLU A 80 2.82 -3.43 -8.74
C GLU A 80 3.43 -3.71 -7.38
N TYR A 81 3.59 -2.67 -6.56
CA TYR A 81 3.91 -2.84 -5.15
C TYR A 81 2.64 -3.12 -4.34
N PHE A 82 2.65 -4.19 -3.54
CA PHE A 82 1.50 -4.58 -2.71
C PHE A 82 1.29 -3.67 -1.50
N TYR A 83 2.38 -3.26 -0.84
CA TYR A 83 2.36 -2.51 0.42
C TYR A 83 2.84 -1.07 0.28
N TYR A 84 3.21 -0.64 -0.92
CA TYR A 84 3.62 0.74 -1.22
C TYR A 84 2.63 1.32 -2.23
N LYS A 85 1.93 2.38 -1.84
CA LYS A 85 0.84 2.96 -2.62
C LYS A 85 0.99 4.46 -2.72
N TRP A 86 0.50 5.03 -3.80
CA TRP A 86 0.26 6.46 -3.88
C TRP A 86 -0.82 6.88 -2.88
N ARG A 87 -0.64 8.06 -2.29
CA ARG A 87 -1.60 8.68 -1.37
C ARG A 87 -2.89 9.07 -2.10
N SER A 88 -2.79 9.44 -3.37
CA SER A 88 -3.89 9.81 -4.28
C SER A 88 -3.70 9.17 -5.67
N ASN A 89 -4.68 9.35 -6.55
CA ASN A 89 -4.56 8.95 -7.94
C ASN A 89 -3.41 9.72 -8.64
N PRO A 90 -2.59 9.09 -9.49
CA PRO A 90 -1.51 9.78 -10.19
C PRO A 90 -1.94 11.02 -10.99
N ALA A 91 -3.16 11.04 -11.54
CA ALA A 91 -3.69 12.21 -12.24
C ALA A 91 -3.83 13.45 -11.35
N ASP A 92 -4.04 13.26 -10.05
CA ASP A 92 -4.20 14.33 -9.07
C ASP A 92 -2.88 14.70 -8.37
N LEU A 93 -1.81 13.92 -8.56
CA LEU A 93 -0.49 14.17 -7.94
C LEU A 93 0.37 15.16 -8.73
N VAL A 94 0.05 15.39 -10.00
CA VAL A 94 0.85 16.17 -10.95
C VAL A 94 0.28 17.56 -11.22
N THR A 95 -0.70 17.98 -10.44
CA THR A 95 -1.40 19.27 -10.56
C THR A 95 -0.61 20.46 -10.02
#